data_AF-A0A7W0NCW7-F1
#
_entry.id   AF-A0A7W0NCW7-F1
#
_cell.length_a   1.000
_cell.length_b   1.000
_cell.length_c   1.000
_cell.angle_alpha   90.00
_cell.angle_beta   90.00
_cell.angle_gamma   90.00
#
_symmetry.space_group_name_H-M   'P 1'
#
loop_
_entity.id
_entity.type
_entity.pdbx_description
1 polymer ?
#
loop_
_entity_poly.entity_id
_entity_poly.type
_entity_poly.pdbx_seq_one_letter_code
_entity_poly.pdbx_strand_id
1 'polypeptide(L)'
;MERFPQADAVAAVLREAFSRAIARSDIDVVERAEDPSVVEVMADAWTLHIEVEPVALAWLALDTEPESPARARFEREAVMLERDLAALIVADAALGGALRGALRVSADPLSLDLAEAIDEREVKA
;
A
#
# COMPACT_ATOMS: atom_id res chain seq x y z
N MET A 1 2.97 -6.29 25.73
CA MET A 1 2.76 -5.88 24.34
C MET A 1 3.23 -7.06 23.51
N GLU A 2 2.29 -7.91 23.10
CA GLU A 2 2.59 -9.01 22.19
C GLU A 2 2.95 -8.40 20.83
N ARG A 3 4.12 -8.75 20.31
CA ARG A 3 4.48 -8.41 18.92
C ARG A 3 3.81 -9.42 18.02
N PHE A 4 3.19 -8.93 16.95
CA PHE A 4 2.59 -9.76 15.92
C PHE A 4 3.67 -10.03 14.87
N PRO A 5 4.27 -11.23 14.84
CA PRO A 5 5.41 -11.50 13.97
C PRO A 5 5.07 -11.32 12.48
N GLN A 6 3.78 -11.32 12.13
CA GLN A 6 3.31 -11.06 10.77
C GLN A 6 3.36 -9.57 10.42
N ALA A 7 2.95 -8.68 11.32
CA ALA A 7 3.04 -7.23 11.08
C ALA A 7 4.51 -6.80 10.94
N ASP A 8 5.41 -7.31 11.79
CA ASP A 8 6.85 -7.09 11.69
C ASP A 8 7.38 -7.54 10.31
N ALA A 9 6.93 -8.70 9.81
CA ALA A 9 7.35 -9.24 8.52
C ALA A 9 6.83 -8.41 7.33
N VAL A 10 5.55 -8.00 7.37
CA VAL A 10 4.95 -7.15 6.33
C VAL A 10 5.64 -5.78 6.30
N ALA A 11 5.84 -5.16 7.47
CA ALA A 11 6.56 -3.90 7.58
C ALA A 11 8.01 -4.03 7.06
N ALA A 12 8.70 -5.14 7.33
CA ALA A 12 10.05 -5.38 6.79
C ALA A 12 10.06 -5.48 5.25
N VAL A 13 9.11 -6.19 4.66
CA VAL A 13 8.97 -6.28 3.19
C VAL A 13 8.72 -4.90 2.58
N LEU A 14 7.81 -4.12 3.16
CA LEU A 14 7.49 -2.77 2.69
C LEU A 14 8.71 -1.85 2.83
N ARG A 15 9.42 -1.89 3.96
CA ARG A 15 10.65 -1.09 4.15
C ARG A 15 11.73 -1.43 3.15
N GLU A 16 11.93 -2.71 2.83
CA GLU A 16 12.90 -3.11 1.82
C GLU A 16 12.49 -2.59 0.43
N ALA A 17 11.23 -2.78 0.05
CA ALA A 17 10.70 -2.32 -1.23
C ALA A 17 10.78 -0.79 -1.41
N PHE A 18 10.52 -0.04 -0.33
CA PHE A 18 10.57 1.43 -0.29
C PHE A 18 11.93 2.00 0.15
N SER A 19 12.96 1.17 0.34
CA SER A 19 14.25 1.59 0.92
C SER A 19 14.85 2.85 0.29
N ARG A 20 14.74 3.01 -1.04
CA ARG A 20 15.21 4.21 -1.76
C ARG A 20 14.36 5.45 -1.51
N ALA A 21 13.05 5.30 -1.35
CA ALA A 21 12.13 6.41 -1.05
C ALA A 21 12.26 6.83 0.43
N ILE A 22 12.37 5.86 1.33
CA ILE A 22 12.66 6.08 2.77
C ILE A 22 13.98 6.83 2.95
N ALA A 23 15.04 6.45 2.21
CA ALA A 23 16.33 7.13 2.28
C ALA A 23 16.28 8.62 1.88
N ARG A 24 15.21 9.04 1.19
CA ARG A 24 14.96 10.43 0.80
C ARG A 24 13.95 11.14 1.70
N SER A 25 13.40 10.43 2.69
CA SER A 25 12.31 10.88 3.54
C SER A 25 11.02 11.20 2.77
N ASP A 26 10.81 10.51 1.63
CA ASP A 26 9.60 10.67 0.81
C ASP A 26 8.46 9.75 1.27
N ILE A 27 8.80 8.67 2.00
CA ILE A 27 7.88 7.61 2.44
C ILE A 27 8.30 7.15 3.84
N ASP A 28 7.32 6.90 4.69
CA ASP A 28 7.48 6.25 5.98
C ASP A 28 6.66 4.95 6.06
N VAL A 29 7.21 3.91 6.70
CA VAL A 29 6.50 2.65 7.00
C VAL A 29 6.34 2.51 8.50
N VAL A 30 5.11 2.66 8.96
CA VAL A 30 4.75 2.79 10.37
C VAL A 30 3.98 1.56 10.83
N GLU A 31 4.38 1.00 11.97
CA GLU A 31 3.60 0.03 12.71
C GLU A 31 2.82 0.78 13.79
N ARG A 32 1.50 0.59 13.87
CA ARG A 32 0.66 1.32 14.83
C ARG A 32 0.84 0.74 16.23
N ALA A 33 1.37 1.53 17.16
CA ALA A 33 1.59 1.07 18.55
C ALA A 33 0.27 0.74 19.29
N GLU A 34 -0.82 1.40 18.90
CA GLU A 34 -2.17 1.21 19.44
C GLU A 34 -2.89 -0.01 18.83
N ASP A 35 -2.54 -0.38 17.60
CA ASP A 35 -3.01 -1.57 16.92
C ASP A 35 -1.86 -2.26 16.17
N PRO A 36 -1.19 -3.22 16.81
CA PRO A 36 -0.03 -3.89 16.23
C PRO A 36 -0.40 -4.84 15.09
N SER A 37 -1.70 -4.99 14.77
CA SER A 37 -2.18 -5.65 13.55
C SER A 37 -2.32 -4.68 12.38
N VAL A 38 -1.79 -3.46 12.49
CA VAL A 38 -1.83 -2.47 11.40
C VAL A 38 -0.44 -2.00 11.01
N VAL A 39 -0.18 -2.02 9.71
CA VAL A 39 0.98 -1.40 9.06
C VAL A 39 0.51 -0.36 8.07
N GLU A 40 1.15 0.80 8.07
CA GLU A 40 0.85 1.89 7.14
C GLU A 40 2.09 2.28 6.34
N VAL A 41 1.87 2.58 5.05
CA VAL A 41 2.85 3.27 4.21
C VAL A 41 2.33 4.68 3.98
N MET A 42 3.08 5.68 4.42
CA MET A 42 2.67 7.08 4.39
C MET A 42 3.59 7.85 3.45
N ALA A 43 2.99 8.59 2.52
CA ALA A 43 3.62 9.61 1.70
C ALA A 43 3.03 10.97 2.04
N ASP A 44 3.57 12.02 1.42
CA ASP A 44 3.08 13.39 1.61
C ASP A 44 1.58 13.58 1.28
N ALA A 45 1.04 12.83 0.32
CA ALA A 45 -0.31 13.04 -0.21
C ALA A 45 -1.19 11.77 -0.25
N TRP A 46 -0.68 10.65 0.26
CA TRP A 46 -1.42 9.39 0.31
C TRP A 46 -0.96 8.50 1.46
N THR A 47 -1.87 7.67 1.96
CA THR A 47 -1.59 6.63 2.97
C THR A 47 -2.18 5.32 2.51
N LEU A 48 -1.37 4.27 2.51
CA LEU A 48 -1.81 2.89 2.37
C LEU A 48 -1.91 2.27 3.75
N HIS A 49 -3.11 1.89 4.14
CA HIS A 49 -3.38 1.19 5.39
C HIS A 49 -3.52 -0.31 5.13
N ILE A 50 -2.92 -1.13 6.00
CA ILE A 50 -2.91 -2.59 5.86
C ILE A 50 -3.24 -3.21 7.23
N GLU A 51 -4.37 -3.92 7.31
CA GLU A 51 -4.71 -4.80 8.42
C GLU A 51 -4.07 -6.17 8.19
N VAL A 52 -3.25 -6.59 9.16
CA VAL A 52 -2.45 -7.80 9.16
C VAL A 52 -2.99 -8.77 10.20
N GLU A 53 -3.81 -9.76 9.80
CA GLU A 53 -3.74 -11.17 10.26
C GLU A 53 -4.72 -12.15 9.52
N PRO A 54 -4.34 -12.82 8.39
CA PRO A 54 -3.25 -12.51 7.44
C PRO A 54 -3.46 -11.13 6.79
N VAL A 55 -2.68 -10.71 5.79
CA VAL A 55 -2.98 -9.46 5.03
C VAL A 55 -4.41 -9.56 4.49
N ALA A 56 -5.35 -8.96 5.21
CA ALA A 56 -6.77 -9.30 5.14
C ALA A 56 -7.56 -8.17 4.50
N LEU A 57 -7.19 -6.94 4.85
CA LEU A 57 -7.76 -5.72 4.33
C LEU A 57 -6.65 -4.71 4.09
N ALA A 58 -6.69 -4.04 2.96
CA ALA A 58 -5.84 -2.89 2.69
C ALA A 58 -6.65 -1.85 1.96
N TRP A 59 -6.42 -0.58 2.26
CA TRP A 59 -7.08 0.53 1.58
C TRP A 59 -6.14 1.72 1.39
N LEU A 60 -6.32 2.41 0.27
CA LEU A 60 -5.60 3.63 -0.07
C LEU A 60 -6.46 4.84 0.29
N ALA A 61 -5.89 5.80 1.00
CA ALA A 61 -6.44 7.14 1.16
C ALA A 61 -5.54 8.17 0.50
N LEU A 62 -6.15 9.19 -0.10
CA LEU A 62 -5.48 10.39 -0.58
C LEU A 62 -5.88 11.57 0.30
N ASP A 63 -5.01 12.57 0.43
CA ASP A 63 -5.35 13.81 1.13
C ASP A 63 -6.54 14.55 0.49
N THR A 64 -6.68 14.41 -0.84
CA THR A 64 -7.84 14.88 -1.59
C THR A 64 -8.57 13.69 -2.17
N GLU A 65 -9.69 13.32 -1.55
CA GLU A 65 -10.50 12.20 -2.02
C GLU A 65 -11.11 12.48 -3.40
N PRO A 66 -11.23 11.45 -4.26
CA PRO A 66 -11.91 11.59 -5.53
C PRO A 66 -13.40 11.97 -5.35
N GLU A 67 -13.84 13.01 -6.04
CA GLU A 67 -15.25 13.45 -6.04
C GLU A 67 -16.22 12.39 -6.59
N SER A 68 -15.71 11.40 -7.32
CA SER A 68 -16.47 10.26 -7.82
C SER A 68 -15.57 9.05 -8.11
N PRO A 69 -16.13 7.83 -8.14
CA PRO A 69 -15.37 6.62 -8.50
C PRO A 69 -14.65 6.70 -9.85
N ALA A 70 -15.24 7.38 -10.84
CA ALA A 70 -14.66 7.55 -12.17
C ALA A 70 -13.37 8.38 -12.18
N ARG A 71 -13.09 9.13 -11.10
CA ARG A 71 -11.87 9.94 -10.94
C ARG A 71 -10.75 9.21 -10.19
N ALA A 72 -11.01 8.04 -9.60
CA ALA A 72 -10.06 7.33 -8.75
C ALA A 72 -8.67 7.19 -9.38
N ARG A 73 -8.61 6.70 -10.63
CA ARG A 73 -7.37 6.56 -11.40
C ARG A 73 -6.62 7.87 -11.57
N PHE A 74 -7.35 8.90 -12.00
CA PHE A 74 -6.77 10.21 -12.27
C PHE A 74 -6.17 10.83 -11.01
N GLU A 75 -6.90 10.79 -9.88
CA GLU A 75 -6.41 11.36 -8.61
C GLU A 75 -5.25 10.53 -8.05
N ARG A 76 -5.30 9.20 -8.13
CA ARG A 76 -4.17 8.36 -7.70
C ARG A 76 -2.93 8.67 -8.54
N GLU A 77 -3.04 8.71 -9.86
CA GLU A 77 -1.91 9.00 -10.76
C GLU A 77 -1.36 10.43 -10.58
N ALA A 78 -2.16 11.36 -10.05
CA ALA A 78 -1.71 12.72 -9.76
C ALA A 78 -0.78 12.82 -8.55
N VAL A 79 -0.90 11.90 -7.58
CA VAL A 79 -0.15 11.97 -6.30
C VAL A 79 0.78 10.79 -6.05
N MET A 80 0.52 9.63 -6.64
CA MET A 80 1.36 8.44 -6.51
C MET A 80 2.38 8.39 -7.63
N LEU A 81 3.66 8.47 -7.28
CA LEU A 81 4.73 8.48 -8.26
C LEU A 81 4.93 7.08 -8.84
N GLU A 82 5.48 6.99 -10.06
CA GLU A 82 5.76 5.69 -10.69
C GLU A 82 6.68 4.81 -9.84
N ARG A 83 7.61 5.42 -9.09
CA ARG A 83 8.51 4.73 -8.17
C ARG A 83 7.78 4.13 -6.97
N ASP A 84 6.69 4.76 -6.51
CA ASP A 84 5.91 4.30 -5.37
C ASP A 84 5.11 3.06 -5.79
N LEU A 85 4.46 3.15 -6.96
CA LEU A 85 3.78 2.00 -7.57
C LEU A 85 4.75 0.84 -7.83
N ALA A 86 5.96 1.13 -8.33
CA ALA A 86 6.99 0.10 -8.54
C ALA A 86 7.40 -0.58 -7.23
N ALA A 87 7.53 0.16 -6.13
CA ALA A 87 7.81 -0.40 -4.81
C ALA A 87 6.64 -1.27 -4.31
N LEU A 88 5.39 -0.84 -4.50
CA LEU A 88 4.21 -1.62 -4.14
C LEU A 88 4.13 -2.94 -4.91
N ILE A 89 4.50 -2.95 -6.20
CA ILE A 89 4.56 -4.19 -6.99
C ILE A 89 5.61 -5.15 -6.42
N VAL A 90 6.81 -4.66 -6.09
CA VAL A 90 7.86 -5.48 -5.47
C VAL A 90 7.40 -6.03 -4.12
N ALA A 91 6.75 -5.21 -3.31
CA ALA A 91 6.21 -5.64 -2.02
C ALA A 91 5.10 -6.69 -2.19
N ASP A 92 4.14 -6.49 -3.10
CA ASP A 92 3.07 -7.45 -3.36
C ASP A 92 3.63 -8.80 -3.84
N ALA A 93 4.60 -8.79 -4.76
CA ALA A 93 5.28 -10.01 -5.21
C ALA A 93 5.98 -10.75 -4.05
N ALA A 94 6.68 -10.02 -3.16
CA ALA A 94 7.32 -10.60 -1.98
C ALA A 94 6.30 -11.13 -0.95
N LEU A 95 5.10 -10.56 -0.91
CA LEU A 95 3.96 -11.03 -0.11
C LEU A 95 3.11 -12.10 -0.82
N GLY A 96 3.51 -12.55 -2.01
CA GLY A 96 2.80 -13.58 -2.77
C GLY A 96 1.43 -13.14 -3.31
N GLY A 97 1.25 -11.85 -3.60
CA GLY A 97 -0.01 -11.29 -4.08
C GLY A 97 -1.03 -10.96 -2.98
N ALA A 98 -0.62 -10.99 -1.71
CA ALA A 98 -1.53 -10.77 -0.60
C ALA A 98 -2.01 -9.30 -0.51
N LEU A 99 -1.15 -8.34 -0.85
CA LEU A 99 -1.49 -6.92 -0.80
C LEU A 99 -2.57 -6.56 -1.84
N ARG A 100 -2.41 -6.98 -3.10
CA ARG A 100 -3.45 -6.79 -4.13
C ARG A 100 -4.75 -7.51 -3.77
N GLY A 101 -4.66 -8.66 -3.12
CA GLY A 101 -5.81 -9.40 -2.61
C GLY A 101 -6.59 -8.59 -1.57
N ALA A 102 -5.89 -8.06 -0.58
CA ALA A 102 -6.47 -7.25 0.48
C ALA A 102 -7.04 -5.91 -0.02
N LEU A 103 -6.39 -5.28 -1.01
CA LEU A 103 -6.92 -4.09 -1.68
C LEU A 103 -8.26 -4.38 -2.36
N ARG A 104 -8.42 -5.56 -3.00
CA ARG A 104 -9.70 -5.96 -3.60
C ARG A 104 -10.80 -6.23 -2.58
N VAL A 105 -10.43 -6.68 -1.37
CA VAL A 105 -11.40 -6.94 -0.28
C VAL A 105 -12.02 -5.65 0.24
N SER A 106 -11.29 -4.52 0.25
CA SER A 106 -11.84 -3.22 0.68
C SER A 106 -13.06 -2.77 -0.14
N ALA A 107 -13.10 -3.17 -1.42
CA ALA A 107 -14.13 -2.82 -2.39
C ALA A 107 -14.34 -1.31 -2.60
N ASP A 108 -13.45 -0.44 -2.10
CA ASP A 108 -13.52 0.98 -2.40
C ASP A 108 -12.87 1.29 -3.78
N PRO A 109 -13.41 2.25 -4.56
CA PRO A 109 -12.95 2.48 -5.93
C PRO A 109 -11.46 2.83 -6.06
N LEU A 110 -10.89 3.50 -5.05
CA LEU A 110 -9.51 3.96 -5.09
C LEU A 110 -8.54 2.80 -4.83
N SER A 111 -8.85 1.95 -3.86
CA SER A 111 -8.08 0.73 -3.58
C SER A 111 -8.22 -0.31 -4.69
N LEU A 112 -9.40 -0.41 -5.32
CA LEU A 112 -9.60 -1.25 -6.50
C LEU A 112 -8.72 -0.79 -7.67
N ASP A 113 -8.67 0.52 -7.95
CA ASP A 113 -7.80 1.06 -9.00
C ASP A 113 -6.31 0.82 -8.69
N LEU A 114 -5.89 0.93 -7.42
CA LEU A 114 -4.52 0.57 -7.03
C LEU A 114 -4.23 -0.93 -7.26
N ALA A 115 -5.16 -1.82 -6.89
CA ALA A 115 -5.01 -3.25 -7.12
C ALA A 115 -4.87 -3.58 -8.62
N GLU A 116 -5.66 -2.91 -9.47
CA GLU A 116 -5.55 -3.02 -10.94
C GLU A 116 -4.20 -2.51 -11.45
N ALA A 117 -3.71 -1.38 -10.94
CA ALA A 117 -2.42 -0.82 -11.33
C ALA A 117 -1.23 -1.72 -10.99
N ILE A 118 -1.31 -2.47 -9.88
CA ILE A 118 -0.32 -3.50 -9.50
C ILE A 118 -0.35 -4.65 -10.52
N ASP A 119 -1.54 -5.18 -10.85
CA ASP A 119 -1.73 -6.27 -11.81
C ASP A 119 -1.23 -5.92 -13.23
N GLU A 120 -1.58 -4.74 -13.75
CA GLU A 120 -1.27 -4.32 -15.13
C GLU A 120 0.24 -4.25 -15.41
N ARG A 121 1.03 -3.95 -14.38
CA ARG A 121 2.48 -3.76 -14.49
C ARG A 121 3.25 -5.08 -14.30
N GLU A 122 2.72 -6.04 -13.54
CA GLU A 122 3.28 -7.40 -13.46
C GLU A 122 3.23 -8.11 -14.83
N VAL A 123 2.19 -7.88 -15.64
CA VAL A 123 2.06 -8.50 -16.97
C VAL A 123 3.09 -7.97 -17.99
N LYS A 124 3.70 -6.80 -17.73
CA LYS A 124 4.63 -6.13 -18.65
C LYS A 124 6.11 -6.28 -18.27
N ALA A 125 6.41 -6.87 -17.11
CA ALA A 125 7.76 -7.08 -16.60
C ALA A 125 8.30 -8.47 -17.01
#